data_AF-A0A2L2JRC1-F1
#
_entry.id   AF-A0A2L2JRC1-F1
#
_cell.length_a   1.000
_cell.length_b   1.000
_cell.length_c   1.000
_cell.angle_alpha   90.00
_cell.angle_beta   90.00
_cell.angle_gamma   90.00
#
_symmetry.space_group_name_H-M   'P 1'
#
loop_
_entity.id
_entity.type
_entity.pdbx_description
1 polymer ?
#
loop_
_entity_poly.entity_id
_entity_poly.type
_entity_poly.pdbx_seq_one_letter_code
_entity_poly.pdbx_strand_id
1 'polypeptide(L)'
;MNPARQRLETPVGSRFRFDWDAEALARTSERVARFLGTGRYLAIQTVIVVVWILLNVFVVTLRWDPYPFILLNLAFSTQAAYAAPLILLAQNRQDNRDRVSLEEDRMRAAQTKADTEFLARELAALRLAVGEVATRDYLRRELDEMREVLDRLAEATLPEHEPRSDKAGKVTRKKSSGRKQGTAPVSPPAADD
;
A
#
# COMPACT_ATOMS: atom_id res chain seq x y z
N MET A 1 -17.83 57.52 0.81
CA MET A 1 -17.15 56.23 1.06
C MET A 1 -18.10 55.28 1.75
N ASN A 2 -18.50 54.19 1.09
CA ASN A 2 -19.01 52.95 1.68
C ASN A 2 -18.11 51.85 1.08
N PRO A 3 -17.57 50.88 1.84
CA PRO A 3 -18.40 49.80 2.39
C PRO A 3 -17.95 49.28 3.77
N ALA A 4 -18.85 49.35 4.75
CA ALA A 4 -18.80 48.44 5.89
C ALA A 4 -19.30 47.05 5.46
N ARG A 5 -18.40 46.19 4.97
CA ARG A 5 -18.70 44.77 4.74
C ARG A 5 -18.66 44.05 6.08
N GLN A 6 -19.83 43.99 6.70
CA GLN A 6 -20.20 43.17 7.84
C GLN A 6 -19.88 41.71 7.50
N ARG A 7 -18.78 41.21 8.07
CA ARG A 7 -18.38 39.81 7.94
C ARG A 7 -19.00 38.99 9.06
N LEU A 8 -19.21 37.71 8.72
CA LEU A 8 -19.42 36.57 9.63
C LEU A 8 -20.84 36.42 10.17
N GLU A 9 -21.73 36.05 9.25
CA GLU A 9 -22.77 35.06 9.56
C GLU A 9 -22.07 33.77 9.99
N THR A 10 -21.92 33.60 11.31
CA THR A 10 -21.57 32.31 11.88
C THR A 10 -22.88 31.75 12.41
N PRO A 11 -23.50 30.75 11.75
CA PRO A 11 -24.71 30.16 12.29
C PRO A 11 -24.34 29.54 13.63
N VAL A 12 -24.89 30.10 14.71
CA VAL A 12 -24.86 29.54 16.06
C VAL A 12 -25.78 28.32 16.04
N GLY A 13 -25.27 27.23 15.45
CA GLY A 13 -25.92 25.94 15.48
C GLY A 13 -25.92 25.43 16.91
N SER A 14 -27.08 25.47 17.56
CA SER A 14 -27.35 24.76 18.81
C SER A 14 -27.13 23.27 18.57
N ARG A 15 -25.89 22.82 18.79
CA ARG A 15 -25.56 21.40 18.82
C ARG A 15 -26.02 20.90 20.18
N PHE A 16 -27.29 20.52 20.29
CA PHE A 16 -27.72 19.54 21.29
C PHE A 16 -26.94 18.25 21.02
N ARG A 17 -25.68 18.21 21.49
CA ARG A 17 -24.88 16.99 21.55
C ARG A 17 -25.42 16.26 22.76
N PHE A 18 -26.35 15.34 22.50
CA PHE A 18 -26.62 14.29 23.45
C PHE A 18 -25.32 13.48 23.53
N ASP A 19 -24.47 13.84 24.49
CA ASP A 19 -23.21 13.15 24.78
C ASP A 19 -23.59 11.84 25.48
N TRP A 20 -24.24 10.95 24.72
CA TRP A 20 -24.32 9.55 25.08
C TRP A 20 -22.88 9.09 25.27
N ASP A 21 -22.57 8.43 26.38
CA ASP A 21 -21.23 7.92 26.70
C ASP A 21 -20.71 6.97 25.61
N ALA A 22 -20.24 7.53 24.51
CA ALA A 22 -19.75 6.82 23.34
C ALA A 22 -18.56 5.95 23.72
N GLU A 23 -17.83 6.38 24.74
CA GLU A 23 -16.71 5.68 25.37
C GLU A 23 -17.15 4.47 26.20
N ALA A 24 -18.27 4.56 26.93
CA ALA A 24 -18.85 3.42 27.64
C ALA A 24 -19.41 2.40 26.64
N LEU A 25 -20.12 2.88 25.63
CA LEU A 25 -20.61 2.06 24.52
C LEU A 25 -19.48 1.47 23.68
N ALA A 26 -18.32 2.12 23.57
CA ALA A 26 -17.14 1.59 22.89
C ALA A 26 -16.55 0.38 23.61
N ARG A 27 -16.38 0.49 24.92
CA ARG A 27 -15.82 -0.61 25.73
C ARG A 27 -16.77 -1.80 25.83
N THR A 28 -18.08 -1.58 25.82
CA THR A 28 -19.07 -2.66 25.77
C THR A 28 -19.20 -3.24 24.37
N SER A 29 -19.20 -2.41 23.32
CA SER A 29 -19.25 -2.83 21.92
C SER A 29 -18.08 -3.74 21.55
N GLU A 30 -16.86 -3.49 22.04
CA GLU A 30 -15.72 -4.36 21.75
C GLU A 30 -15.85 -5.78 22.35
N ARG A 31 -16.52 -5.90 23.50
CA ARG A 31 -16.89 -7.21 24.06
C ARG A 31 -18.00 -7.87 23.27
N VAL A 32 -19.04 -7.12 22.93
CA VAL A 32 -20.19 -7.60 22.15
C VAL A 32 -19.75 -8.04 20.74
N ALA A 33 -18.88 -7.29 20.07
CA ALA A 33 -18.36 -7.63 18.74
C ALA A 33 -17.60 -8.97 18.74
N ARG A 34 -16.73 -9.19 19.73
CA ARG A 34 -16.02 -10.48 19.89
C ARG A 34 -17.00 -11.63 20.19
N PHE A 35 -18.05 -11.36 20.95
CA PHE A 35 -19.06 -12.34 21.29
C PHE A 35 -19.95 -12.72 20.09
N LEU A 36 -20.44 -11.72 19.34
CA LEU A 36 -21.29 -11.89 18.15
C LEU A 36 -20.54 -12.52 16.97
N GLY A 37 -19.23 -12.29 16.84
CA GLY A 37 -18.39 -12.90 15.80
C GLY A 37 -18.08 -14.38 16.03
N THR A 38 -18.43 -14.94 17.19
CA THR A 38 -18.19 -16.35 17.53
C THR A 38 -19.46 -17.18 17.30
N GLY A 39 -19.36 -18.36 16.66
CA GLY A 39 -20.51 -19.26 16.43
C GLY A 39 -21.26 -19.70 17.70
N ARG A 40 -20.66 -19.50 18.87
CA ARG A 40 -21.26 -19.72 20.19
C ARG A 40 -22.46 -18.81 20.47
N TYR A 41 -22.51 -17.58 19.94
CA TYR A 41 -23.68 -16.70 20.08
C TYR A 41 -24.90 -17.30 19.40
N LEU A 42 -24.74 -17.76 18.14
CA LEU A 42 -25.82 -18.39 17.39
C LEU A 42 -26.34 -19.64 18.13
N ALA A 43 -25.44 -20.49 18.64
CA ALA A 43 -25.83 -21.68 19.39
C ALA A 43 -26.66 -21.35 20.64
N ILE A 44 -26.24 -20.36 21.45
CA ILE A 44 -26.98 -19.93 22.64
C ILE A 44 -28.33 -19.34 22.24
N GLN A 45 -28.38 -18.49 21.21
CA GLN A 45 -29.60 -17.87 20.72
C GLN A 45 -30.61 -18.91 20.24
N THR A 46 -30.17 -19.93 19.49
CA THR A 46 -31.03 -21.03 19.04
C THR A 46 -31.60 -21.81 20.22
N VAL A 47 -30.78 -22.15 21.21
CA VAL A 47 -31.24 -22.85 22.42
C VAL A 47 -32.32 -22.04 23.15
N ILE A 48 -32.10 -20.73 23.33
CA ILE A 48 -33.09 -19.84 23.97
C ILE A 48 -34.41 -19.84 23.20
N VAL A 49 -34.38 -19.71 21.87
CA VAL A 49 -35.59 -19.72 21.03
C VAL A 49 -36.33 -21.06 21.15
N VAL A 50 -35.60 -22.18 21.10
CA VAL A 50 -36.21 -23.52 21.25
C VAL A 50 -36.85 -23.68 22.63
N VAL A 51 -36.15 -23.31 23.71
CA VAL A 51 -36.69 -23.36 25.08
C VAL A 51 -37.93 -22.47 25.20
N TRP A 52 -37.92 -21.29 24.59
CA TRP A 52 -39.04 -20.36 24.61
C TRP A 52 -40.28 -20.91 23.90
N ILE A 53 -40.08 -21.51 22.71
CA ILE A 53 -41.16 -22.18 21.97
C ILE A 53 -41.73 -23.34 22.82
N LEU A 54 -40.88 -24.18 23.41
CA LEU A 54 -41.32 -25.28 24.26
C LEU A 54 -42.11 -24.77 25.47
N LEU A 55 -41.61 -23.77 26.18
CA LEU A 55 -42.28 -23.18 27.34
C LEU A 55 -43.66 -22.62 26.96
N ASN A 56 -43.76 -21.92 25.82
CA ASN A 56 -45.04 -21.40 25.33
C ASN A 56 -46.02 -22.56 25.04
N VAL A 57 -45.59 -23.62 24.36
CA VAL A 57 -46.41 -24.82 24.08
C VAL A 57 -46.86 -25.54 25.36
N PHE A 58 -45.97 -25.69 26.34
CA PHE A 58 -46.33 -26.29 27.63
C PHE A 58 -47.33 -25.43 28.40
N VAL A 59 -47.20 -24.10 28.33
CA VAL A 59 -48.08 -23.14 29.02
C VAL A 59 -49.42 -22.95 28.29
N VAL A 60 -49.54 -23.27 27.00
CA VAL A 60 -50.81 -23.33 26.26
C VAL A 60 -51.78 -24.36 26.87
N THR A 61 -51.28 -25.41 27.53
CA THR A 61 -52.14 -26.33 28.29
C THR A 61 -52.85 -25.64 29.46
N LEU A 62 -52.32 -24.52 29.96
CA LEU A 62 -52.93 -23.61 30.94
C LEU A 62 -53.77 -22.48 30.30
N ARG A 63 -54.03 -22.52 28.97
CA ARG A 63 -54.81 -21.52 28.20
C ARG A 63 -54.23 -20.10 28.14
N TRP A 64 -52.94 -19.90 28.46
CA TRP A 64 -52.37 -18.55 28.58
C TRP A 64 -52.10 -17.84 27.23
N ASP A 65 -51.97 -18.58 26.11
CA ASP A 65 -51.86 -18.02 24.74
C ASP A 65 -52.39 -19.00 23.66
N PRO A 66 -53.72 -19.08 23.43
CA PRO A 66 -54.32 -19.93 22.39
C PRO A 66 -53.89 -19.51 20.98
N TYR A 67 -53.86 -20.47 20.04
CA TYR A 67 -53.52 -20.22 18.64
C TYR A 67 -54.29 -19.02 18.05
N PRO A 68 -53.66 -18.00 17.43
CA PRO A 68 -52.28 -17.91 16.94
C PRO A 68 -51.37 -17.11 17.90
N PHE A 69 -50.38 -17.76 18.52
CA PHE A 69 -49.46 -17.25 19.57
C PHE A 69 -49.09 -15.75 19.46
N ILE A 70 -49.93 -14.87 20.01
CA ILE A 70 -49.86 -13.43 19.76
C ILE A 70 -48.69 -12.82 20.52
N LEU A 71 -48.41 -13.35 21.72
CA LEU A 71 -47.34 -12.87 22.58
C LEU A 71 -45.96 -13.28 22.04
N LEU A 72 -45.86 -14.48 21.46
CA LEU A 72 -44.64 -14.96 20.81
C LEU A 72 -44.30 -14.09 19.60
N ASN A 73 -45.29 -13.85 18.72
CA ASN A 73 -45.11 -13.01 17.55
C ASN A 73 -44.79 -11.56 17.93
N LEU A 74 -45.43 -11.02 18.96
CA LEU A 74 -45.15 -9.67 19.44
C LEU A 74 -43.72 -9.56 19.95
N ALA A 75 -43.26 -10.51 20.77
CA ALA A 75 -41.90 -10.52 21.30
C ALA A 75 -40.85 -10.60 20.18
N PHE A 76 -41.04 -11.49 19.20
CA PHE A 76 -40.12 -11.60 18.07
C PHE A 76 -40.11 -10.34 17.18
N SER A 77 -41.29 -9.74 16.95
CA SER A 77 -41.42 -8.49 16.20
C SER A 77 -40.68 -7.35 16.89
N THR A 78 -40.80 -7.22 18.21
CA THR A 78 -40.04 -6.24 18.99
C THR A 78 -38.54 -6.53 18.98
N GLN A 79 -38.13 -7.81 19.04
CA GLN A 79 -36.73 -8.21 18.97
C GLN A 79 -36.08 -7.82 17.63
N ALA A 80 -36.78 -8.04 16.52
CA ALA A 80 -36.34 -7.60 15.21
C ALA A 80 -36.31 -6.06 15.09
N ALA A 81 -37.32 -5.37 15.62
CA ALA A 81 -37.40 -3.92 15.58
C ALA A 81 -36.26 -3.22 16.34
N TYR A 82 -35.84 -3.76 17.49
CA TYR A 82 -34.70 -3.22 18.25
C TYR A 82 -33.34 -3.65 17.69
N ALA A 83 -33.27 -4.77 16.96
CA ALA A 83 -32.03 -5.20 16.32
C ALA A 83 -31.56 -4.22 15.24
N ALA A 84 -32.48 -3.68 14.42
CA ALA A 84 -32.15 -2.75 13.33
C ALA A 84 -31.32 -1.51 13.77
N PRO A 85 -31.73 -0.72 14.78
CA PRO A 85 -30.94 0.44 15.23
C PRO A 85 -29.61 0.04 15.88
N LEU A 86 -29.54 -1.10 16.56
CA LEU A 86 -28.30 -1.59 17.17
C LEU A 86 -27.29 -2.03 16.09
N ILE A 87 -27.77 -2.71 15.04
CA ILE A 87 -26.97 -3.08 13.88
C ILE A 87 -26.46 -1.82 13.17
N LEU A 88 -27.32 -0.81 12.97
CA LEU A 88 -26.93 0.46 12.33
C LEU A 88 -25.83 1.18 13.13
N LEU A 89 -25.93 1.18 14.47
CA LEU A 89 -24.89 1.73 15.34
C LEU A 89 -23.57 0.94 15.26
N ALA A 90 -23.65 -0.39 15.14
CA ALA A 90 -22.47 -1.23 14.95
C ALA A 90 -21.81 -0.99 13.58
N GLN A 91 -22.62 -0.88 12.52
CA GLN A 91 -22.18 -0.62 11.16
C GLN A 91 -21.52 0.75 11.03
N ASN A 92 -22.14 1.83 11.51
CA ASN A 92 -21.55 3.17 11.50
C ASN A 92 -20.16 3.23 12.17
N ARG A 93 -19.91 2.36 13.15
CA ARG A 93 -18.60 2.26 13.81
C ARG A 93 -17.59 1.46 13.01
N GLN A 94 -18.03 0.39 12.36
CA GLN A 94 -17.19 -0.37 11.44
C GLN A 94 -16.78 0.52 10.27
N ASP A 95 -17.73 1.20 9.63
CA ASP A 95 -17.48 2.12 8.51
C ASP A 95 -16.49 3.24 8.89
N ASN A 96 -16.62 3.81 10.09
CA ASN A 96 -15.67 4.82 10.57
C ASN A 96 -14.26 4.27 10.78
N ARG A 97 -14.12 3.05 11.33
CA ARG A 97 -12.80 2.40 11.49
C ARG A 97 -12.18 2.07 10.14
N ASP A 98 -12.99 1.51 9.24
CA ASP A 98 -12.55 1.12 7.89
C ASP A 98 -12.11 2.35 7.11
N ARG A 99 -12.84 3.47 7.25
CA ARG A 99 -12.46 4.75 6.65
C ARG A 99 -11.10 5.24 7.17
N VAL A 100 -10.87 5.24 8.48
CA VAL A 100 -9.59 5.68 9.06
C VAL A 100 -8.45 4.77 8.59
N SER A 101 -8.65 3.45 8.58
CA SER A 101 -7.67 2.49 8.07
C SER A 101 -7.34 2.75 6.60
N LEU A 102 -8.34 3.00 5.77
CA LEU A 102 -8.16 3.31 4.34
C LEU A 102 -7.43 4.64 4.12
N GLU A 103 -7.70 5.66 4.95
CA GLU A 103 -6.99 6.94 4.90
C GLU A 103 -5.51 6.78 5.28
N GLU A 104 -5.21 6.02 6.35
CA GLU A 104 -3.83 5.70 6.74
C GLU A 104 -3.08 4.91 5.65
N ASP A 105 -3.71 3.90 5.07
CA ASP A 105 -3.09 3.09 4.01
C ASP A 105 -2.79 3.92 2.76
N ARG A 106 -3.68 4.85 2.39
CA ARG A 106 -3.43 5.81 1.30
C ARG A 106 -2.26 6.73 1.61
N MET A 107 -2.16 7.24 2.84
CA MET A 107 -1.03 8.07 3.26
C MET A 107 0.30 7.30 3.21
N ARG A 108 0.32 6.07 3.73
CA ARG A 108 1.50 5.20 3.67
C ARG A 108 1.92 4.87 2.24
N ALA A 109 0.96 4.57 1.37
CA ALA A 109 1.23 4.32 -0.04
C ALA A 109 1.81 5.54 -0.75
N ALA A 110 1.29 6.74 -0.46
CA ALA A 110 1.82 7.99 -0.99
C ALA A 110 3.26 8.27 -0.52
N GLN A 111 3.55 8.05 0.77
CA GLN A 111 4.90 8.19 1.32
C GLN A 111 5.87 7.18 0.68
N THR A 112 5.51 5.90 0.64
CA THR A 112 6.33 4.84 0.05
C THR A 112 6.65 5.14 -1.42
N LYS A 113 5.67 5.65 -2.17
CA LYS A 113 5.88 6.09 -3.56
C LYS A 113 6.88 7.24 -3.64
N ALA A 114 6.74 8.27 -2.80
CA ALA A 114 7.66 9.40 -2.76
C ALA A 114 9.09 8.98 -2.40
N ASP A 115 9.25 8.10 -1.41
CA ASP A 115 10.55 7.56 -1.01
C ASP A 115 11.19 6.75 -2.13
N THR A 116 10.40 5.95 -2.85
CA THR A 116 10.89 5.18 -4.00
C THR A 116 11.32 6.09 -5.14
N GLU A 117 10.54 7.15 -5.44
CA GLU A 117 10.92 8.15 -6.44
C GLU A 117 12.18 8.92 -6.04
N PHE A 118 12.34 9.24 -4.76
CA PHE A 118 13.53 9.88 -4.22
C PHE A 118 14.76 8.98 -4.37
N LEU A 119 14.68 7.73 -3.91
CA LEU A 119 15.75 6.75 -4.04
C LEU A 119 16.11 6.48 -5.50
N ALA A 120 15.13 6.44 -6.41
CA ALA A 120 15.39 6.28 -7.85
C ALA A 120 16.16 7.47 -8.43
N ARG A 121 15.85 8.71 -8.02
CA ARG A 121 16.57 9.92 -8.44
C ARG A 121 17.99 9.96 -7.86
N GLU A 122 18.14 9.66 -6.58
CA GLU A 122 19.44 9.51 -5.91
C GLU A 122 20.31 8.47 -6.61
N LEU A 123 19.76 7.28 -6.90
CA LEU A 123 20.47 6.21 -7.60
C LEU A 123 20.87 6.63 -9.02
N ALA A 124 20.01 7.35 -9.74
CA ALA A 124 20.32 7.88 -11.07
C ALA A 124 21.46 8.91 -11.00
N ALA A 125 21.42 9.84 -10.03
CA ALA A 125 22.48 10.81 -9.81
C ALA A 125 23.81 10.15 -9.42
N LEU A 126 23.77 9.17 -8.50
CA LEU A 126 24.93 8.38 -8.10
C LEU A 126 25.51 7.60 -9.29
N ARG A 127 24.66 7.01 -10.13
CA ARG A 127 25.07 6.30 -11.35
C ARG A 127 25.79 7.22 -12.32
N LEU A 128 25.33 8.45 -12.49
CA LEU A 128 26.00 9.43 -13.36
C LEU A 128 27.36 9.83 -12.78
N ALA A 129 27.43 10.14 -11.48
CA ALA A 129 28.67 10.49 -10.81
C ALA A 129 29.71 9.35 -10.85
N VAL A 130 29.29 8.11 -10.59
CA VAL A 130 30.16 6.93 -10.69
C VAL A 130 30.51 6.64 -12.15
N GLY A 131 29.58 6.83 -13.08
CA GLY A 131 29.83 6.67 -14.52
C GLY A 131 30.91 7.62 -15.04
N GLU A 132 30.99 8.85 -14.53
CA GLU A 132 32.06 9.78 -14.84
C GLU A 132 33.41 9.37 -14.22
N VAL A 133 33.43 8.96 -12.94
CA VAL A 133 34.67 8.63 -12.21
C VAL A 133 35.25 7.25 -12.57
N ALA A 134 34.43 6.30 -13.02
CA ALA A 134 34.85 4.96 -13.40
C ALA A 134 34.93 4.78 -14.93
N THR A 135 35.30 5.81 -15.68
CA THR A 135 35.48 5.61 -17.12
C THR A 135 36.73 4.79 -17.40
N ARG A 136 36.56 3.74 -18.21
CA ARG A 136 37.62 2.91 -18.81
C ARG A 136 38.82 3.71 -19.32
N ASP A 137 38.60 4.96 -19.74
CA ASP A 137 39.64 5.86 -20.22
C ASP A 137 40.50 6.46 -19.10
N TYR A 138 39.94 6.72 -17.91
CA TYR A 138 40.72 7.10 -16.73
C TYR A 138 41.57 5.93 -16.24
N LEU A 139 40.97 4.75 -16.08
CA LEU A 139 41.70 3.51 -15.77
C LEU A 139 42.77 3.17 -16.81
N ARG A 140 42.51 3.40 -18.10
CA ARG A 140 43.51 3.21 -19.16
C ARG A 140 44.62 4.24 -19.10
N ARG A 141 44.31 5.52 -18.88
CA ARG A 141 45.35 6.54 -18.70
C ARG A 141 46.24 6.22 -17.53
N GLU A 142 45.66 5.87 -16.39
CA GLU A 142 46.43 5.57 -15.19
C GLU A 142 47.33 4.34 -15.42
N LEU A 143 46.81 3.29 -16.07
CA LEU A 143 47.59 2.12 -16.45
C LEU A 143 48.70 2.43 -17.47
N ASP A 144 48.42 3.28 -18.47
CA ASP A 144 49.41 3.70 -19.47
C ASP A 144 50.50 4.58 -18.83
N GLU A 145 50.13 5.47 -17.90
CA GLU A 145 51.08 6.29 -17.14
C GLU A 145 51.97 5.44 -16.24
N MET A 146 51.39 4.46 -15.51
CA MET A 146 52.17 3.50 -14.74
C MET A 146 53.11 2.67 -15.62
N ARG A 147 52.65 2.25 -16.81
CA ARG A 147 53.48 1.53 -17.80
C ARG A 147 54.67 2.38 -18.24
N GLU A 148 54.44 3.66 -18.55
CA GLU A 148 55.48 4.56 -19.04
C GLU A 148 56.54 4.86 -17.97
N VAL A 149 56.12 5.00 -16.70
CA VAL A 149 57.05 5.14 -15.57
C VAL A 149 57.90 3.87 -15.40
N LEU A 150 57.30 2.69 -15.51
CA LEU A 150 58.03 1.42 -15.44
C LEU A 150 59.02 1.25 -16.60
N ASP A 151 58.66 1.63 -17.83
CA ASP A 151 59.56 1.59 -18.98
C ASP A 151 60.75 2.55 -18.81
N ARG A 152 60.53 3.77 -18.29
CA ARG A 152 61.63 4.69 -17.96
C ARG A 152 62.57 4.12 -16.90
N LEU A 153 62.03 3.47 -15.88
CA LEU A 153 62.85 2.81 -14.86
C LEU A 153 63.64 1.63 -15.46
N ALA A 154 63.03 0.85 -16.34
CA ALA A 154 63.70 -0.24 -17.04
C ALA A 154 64.84 0.28 -17.92
N GLU A 155 64.63 1.38 -18.65
CA GLU A 155 65.64 2.00 -19.52
C GLU A 155 66.75 2.69 -18.72
N ALA A 156 66.43 3.29 -17.57
CA ALA A 156 67.43 3.81 -16.64
C ALA A 156 68.27 2.69 -15.98
N THR A 157 67.79 1.45 -15.97
CA THR A 157 68.50 0.30 -15.40
C THR A 157 69.35 -0.45 -16.43
N LEU A 158 69.18 -0.19 -17.73
CA LEU A 158 69.94 -0.84 -18.82
C LEU A 158 70.93 0.17 -19.46
N PRO A 159 72.24 0.09 -19.15
CA PRO A 159 73.22 0.88 -19.87
C PRO A 159 73.44 0.30 -21.27
N GLU A 160 73.11 1.12 -22.28
CA GLU A 160 73.64 1.16 -23.65
C GLU A 160 73.88 -0.19 -24.35
N HIS A 161 72.91 -0.61 -25.17
CA HIS A 161 73.21 -1.47 -26.33
C HIS A 161 72.74 -0.81 -27.63
N GLU A 162 73.76 -0.53 -28.45
CA GLU A 162 73.84 -0.04 -29.83
C GLU A 162 72.59 -0.23 -30.72
N PRO A 163 72.24 0.74 -31.60
CA PRO A 163 71.08 0.62 -32.46
C PRO A 163 71.44 -0.24 -33.68
N ARG A 164 70.74 -1.37 -33.85
CA ARG A 164 70.73 -2.09 -35.13
C ARG A 164 69.38 -1.90 -35.81
N SER A 165 69.43 -1.20 -36.94
CA SER A 165 68.45 -1.19 -38.02
C SER A 165 67.77 -2.55 -38.18
N ASP A 166 66.43 -2.59 -38.25
CA ASP A 166 65.78 -3.14 -39.43
C ASP A 166 64.28 -2.85 -39.57
N LYS A 167 63.91 -2.73 -40.84
CA LYS A 167 62.61 -2.41 -41.42
C LYS A 167 61.56 -3.48 -41.12
N ALA A 168 60.30 -3.09 -40.93
CA ALA A 168 59.14 -3.68 -41.64
C ALA A 168 57.80 -3.11 -41.14
N GLY A 169 56.86 -2.91 -42.07
CA GLY A 169 55.43 -2.94 -41.76
C GLY A 169 54.62 -1.67 -42.03
N LYS A 170 54.54 -1.23 -43.30
CA LYS A 170 53.35 -0.50 -43.77
C LYS A 170 52.12 -1.41 -43.59
N VAL A 171 51.17 -1.02 -42.75
CA VAL A 171 49.79 -1.54 -42.82
C VAL A 171 48.85 -0.41 -43.21
N THR A 172 48.25 -0.62 -44.36
CA THR A 172 47.34 0.24 -45.11
C THR A 172 46.00 0.39 -44.39
N ARG A 173 45.56 1.64 -44.27
CA ARG A 173 44.21 2.04 -43.84
C ARG A 173 43.19 1.60 -44.91
N LYS A 174 42.54 0.44 -44.73
CA LYS A 174 41.45 -0.01 -45.61
C LYS A 174 40.11 0.51 -45.11
N LYS A 175 39.59 1.49 -45.84
CA LYS A 175 38.19 1.97 -45.83
C LYS A 175 37.31 0.84 -46.40
N SER A 176 36.38 0.28 -45.63
CA SER A 176 35.25 -0.47 -46.19
C SER A 176 33.94 0.22 -45.88
N SER A 177 33.42 0.84 -46.93
CA SER A 177 32.03 1.22 -47.10
C SER A 177 31.13 -0.02 -47.13
N GLY A 178 29.99 0.06 -46.42
CA GLY A 178 28.71 -0.48 -46.88
C GLY A 178 28.36 -1.93 -46.52
N ARG A 179 27.41 -2.12 -45.59
CA ARG A 179 26.23 -2.97 -45.84
C ARG A 179 25.06 -2.62 -44.92
N LYS A 180 23.97 -2.15 -45.54
CA LYS A 180 22.61 -2.15 -44.97
C LYS A 180 22.08 -3.58 -44.90
N GLN A 181 21.36 -3.90 -43.82
CA GLN A 181 20.28 -4.89 -43.67
C GLN A 181 20.01 -4.95 -42.15
N GLY A 182 18.82 -4.93 -41.58
CA GLY A 182 17.45 -4.88 -42.06
C GLY A 182 16.60 -4.86 -40.79
N THR A 183 15.54 -4.07 -40.81
CA THR A 183 14.52 -3.92 -39.77
C THR A 183 13.81 -5.24 -39.46
N ALA A 184 13.59 -5.53 -38.18
CA ALA A 184 12.40 -6.28 -37.74
C ALA A 184 12.01 -5.82 -36.32
N PRO A 185 10.75 -5.44 -36.07
CA PRO A 185 10.25 -5.05 -34.76
C PRO A 185 9.91 -6.28 -33.91
N VAL A 186 10.21 -6.22 -32.62
CA VAL A 186 9.71 -7.18 -31.63
C VAL A 186 8.34 -6.68 -31.17
N SER A 187 7.28 -7.35 -31.61
CA SER A 187 5.94 -7.22 -31.02
C SER A 187 5.83 -8.07 -29.74
N PRO A 188 5.10 -7.61 -28.72
CA PRO A 188 4.86 -8.36 -27.48
C PRO A 188 3.83 -9.49 -27.68
N PRO A 189 3.89 -10.58 -26.89
CA PRO A 189 2.86 -11.62 -26.93
C PRO A 189 1.54 -11.09 -26.35
N ALA A 190 0.48 -11.30 -27.13
CA ALA A 190 -0.90 -11.10 -26.73
C ALA A 190 -1.30 -12.10 -25.63
N ALA A 191 -2.26 -11.66 -24.83
CA ALA A 191 -2.99 -12.47 -23.86
C ALA A 191 -3.80 -13.58 -24.56
N ASP A 192 -3.93 -14.72 -23.90
CA ASP A 192 -4.97 -15.72 -24.14
C ASP A 192 -5.68 -16.02 -22.80
N ASP A 193 -7.02 -15.92 -22.86
CA ASP A 193 -8.12 -16.42 -22.00
C ASP A 193 -8.17 -16.15 -20.48
#